data_AF-A0A497RJ76-F1
#
_entry.id   AF-A0A497RJ76-F1
#
_cell.length_a   1.000
_cell.length_b   1.000
_cell.length_c   1.000
_cell.angle_alpha   90.00
_cell.angle_beta   90.00
_cell.angle_gamma   90.00
#
_symmetry.space_group_name_H-M   'P 1'
#
loop_
_entity.id
_entity.type
_entity.pdbx_description
1 polymer ?
#
loop_
_entity_poly.entity_id
_entity_poly.type
_entity_poly.pdbx_seq_one_letter_code
_entity_poly.pdbx_strand_id
1 'polypeptide(L)'
;MVEYYKLDKIFVQGTTYQMPSDRFFVIKKIGTDGTSSTYLKIDGVDTGPIINDVAPLHSTSSNHLGPLDLGDLYYVVPPDKTFTVEGPSGAKMRCIGQIGKLAPGEALPANHASRFTDQGKHYYKYDTATATLASAGGSWAADAETEVYSLTPKTVEKAIINNIMLAKLENAASTPSEGDVAIRPFLEGTPLDILTSEPGKKGIDLYSCPYPPASTTEITPFTFKDQPIEVPGDNTFTLKFVNTSGSAIAASTASDMTATIAIVFEFIKSS
;
A
#
# COMPACT_ATOMS: atom_id res chain seq x y z
N MET A 1 -29.22 -6.83 20.53
CA MET A 1 -28.78 -7.09 19.13
C MET A 1 -28.43 -5.73 18.59
N VAL A 2 -27.14 -5.54 18.33
CA VAL A 2 -26.59 -4.27 17.87
C VAL A 2 -27.28 -3.81 16.59
N GLU A 3 -27.75 -2.57 16.57
CA GLU A 3 -28.23 -1.90 15.35
C GLU A 3 -27.04 -1.35 14.57
N TYR A 4 -27.04 -1.54 13.24
CA TYR A 4 -25.97 -1.05 12.38
C TYR A 4 -26.47 0.02 11.40
N TYR A 5 -25.72 1.11 11.33
CA TYR A 5 -25.93 2.20 10.38
C TYR A 5 -24.71 2.33 9.45
N LYS A 6 -24.89 2.93 8.27
CA LYS A 6 -23.78 3.16 7.33
C LYS A 6 -22.83 4.22 7.85
N LEU A 7 -21.53 3.92 7.87
CA LEU A 7 -20.46 4.90 8.07
C LEU A 7 -19.86 5.27 6.72
N ASP A 8 -19.85 6.56 6.41
CA ASP A 8 -19.06 7.17 5.34
C ASP A 8 -18.80 8.61 5.76
N LYS A 9 -17.66 8.84 6.42
CA LYS A 9 -17.32 10.13 7.03
C LYS A 9 -15.88 10.50 6.74
N ILE A 10 -15.62 11.80 6.66
CA ILE A 10 -14.29 12.36 6.57
C ILE A 10 -13.92 12.97 7.92
N PHE A 11 -12.77 12.56 8.43
CA PHE A 11 -12.12 13.11 9.62
C PHE A 11 -10.88 13.88 9.19
N VAL A 12 -10.52 14.92 9.95
CA VAL A 12 -9.45 15.84 9.59
C VAL A 12 -8.41 15.87 10.71
N GLN A 13 -7.15 15.94 10.31
CA GLN A 13 -6.02 16.15 11.20
C GLN A 13 -6.22 17.43 12.05
N GLY A 14 -5.75 17.39 13.30
CA GLY A 14 -5.88 18.49 14.25
C GLY A 14 -7.20 18.51 15.03
N THR A 15 -8.09 17.53 14.83
CA THR A 15 -9.30 17.35 15.63
C THR A 15 -9.26 16.03 16.40
N THR A 16 -9.53 16.09 17.70
CA THR A 16 -9.78 14.90 18.52
C THR A 16 -11.27 14.58 18.51
N TYR A 17 -11.61 13.39 18.02
CA TYR A 17 -12.98 12.91 17.97
C TYR A 17 -13.22 11.97 19.16
N GLN A 18 -14.35 12.14 19.84
CA GLN A 18 -14.77 11.29 20.96
C GLN A 18 -15.93 10.40 20.51
N MET A 19 -15.83 9.09 20.78
CA MET A 19 -16.94 8.17 20.59
C MET A 19 -17.91 8.26 21.78
N PRO A 20 -19.23 8.36 21.53
CA PRO A 20 -20.24 8.22 22.58
C PRO A 20 -20.21 6.84 23.25
N SER A 21 -20.74 6.74 24.46
CA SER A 21 -20.78 5.50 25.26
C SER A 21 -21.68 4.41 24.68
N ASP A 22 -22.62 4.77 23.80
CA ASP A 22 -23.57 3.85 23.17
C ASP A 22 -23.21 3.49 21.72
N ARG A 23 -22.05 3.94 21.23
CA ARG A 23 -21.67 3.79 19.81
C ARG A 23 -20.26 3.29 19.62
N PHE A 24 -20.05 2.62 18.50
CA PHE A 24 -18.71 2.25 18.02
C PHE A 24 -18.66 2.30 16.50
N PHE A 25 -17.46 2.45 15.95
CA PHE A 25 -17.24 2.32 14.51
C PHE A 25 -16.57 1.00 14.16
N VAL A 26 -16.98 0.44 13.03
CA VAL A 26 -16.31 -0.65 12.31
C VAL A 26 -15.93 -0.09 10.95
N ILE A 27 -14.66 0.25 10.77
CA ILE A 27 -14.12 0.91 9.58
C ILE A 27 -13.55 -0.17 8.67
N LYS A 28 -14.21 -0.40 7.52
CA LYS A 28 -13.84 -1.44 6.55
C LYS A 28 -13.03 -0.90 5.38
N LYS A 29 -13.11 0.41 5.08
CA LYS A 29 -12.27 1.06 4.08
C LYS A 29 -11.75 2.40 4.58
N ILE A 30 -10.53 2.73 4.18
CA ILE A 30 -9.88 4.00 4.50
C ILE A 30 -9.30 4.64 3.24
N GLY A 31 -9.40 5.97 3.14
CA GLY A 31 -8.73 6.72 2.08
C GLY A 31 -8.22 8.06 2.61
N THR A 32 -7.24 8.65 1.94
CA THR A 32 -6.63 9.93 2.35
C THR A 32 -6.34 10.85 1.17
N ASP A 33 -6.21 12.15 1.43
CA ASP A 33 -5.60 13.14 0.52
C ASP A 33 -4.13 13.45 0.88
N GLY A 34 -3.60 12.81 1.91
CA GLY A 34 -2.21 12.97 2.33
C GLY A 34 -1.23 12.37 1.32
N THR A 35 -0.23 13.16 0.93
CA THR A 35 0.90 12.71 0.10
C THR A 35 2.02 12.05 0.92
N SER A 36 1.92 12.10 2.25
CA SER A 36 2.79 11.40 3.20
C SER A 36 1.95 10.57 4.17
N SER A 37 2.64 9.72 4.95
CA SER A 37 2.04 8.77 5.88
C SER A 37 0.88 9.39 6.66
N THR A 38 -0.32 8.87 6.43
CA THR A 38 -1.56 9.31 7.09
C THR A 38 -2.31 8.10 7.65
N TYR A 39 -2.72 8.12 8.92
CA TYR A 39 -3.37 7.01 9.62
C TYR A 39 -4.35 7.48 10.70
N LEU A 40 -5.16 6.57 11.24
CA LEU A 40 -5.91 6.81 12.46
C LEU A 40 -5.07 6.43 13.68
N LYS A 41 -5.07 7.28 14.70
CA LYS A 41 -4.64 6.89 16.04
C LYS A 41 -5.89 6.73 16.90
N ILE A 42 -6.17 5.51 17.35
CA ILE A 42 -7.40 5.15 18.08
C ILE A 42 -7.01 4.77 19.50
N ASP A 43 -7.47 5.53 20.49
CA ASP A 43 -7.15 5.35 21.91
C ASP A 43 -5.63 5.26 22.18
N GLY A 44 -4.85 6.07 21.47
CA GLY A 44 -3.39 6.06 21.54
C GLY A 44 -2.69 5.00 20.69
N VAL A 45 -3.42 4.06 20.09
CA VAL A 45 -2.89 2.99 19.22
C VAL A 45 -2.83 3.45 17.78
N ASP A 46 -1.64 3.39 17.19
CA ASP A 46 -1.42 3.73 15.78
C ASP A 46 -1.93 2.58 14.88
N THR A 47 -2.69 2.92 13.84
CA THR A 47 -3.15 1.98 12.82
C THR A 47 -2.28 2.04 11.57
N GLY A 48 -2.59 1.20 10.57
CA GLY A 48 -1.83 1.13 9.33
C GLY A 48 -1.84 2.44 8.53
N PRO A 49 -0.66 2.97 8.17
CA PRO A 49 -0.54 4.18 7.37
C PRO A 49 -0.88 3.93 5.90
N ILE A 50 -1.35 4.99 5.24
CA ILE A 50 -1.65 5.05 3.81
C ILE A 50 -1.22 6.40 3.22
N ILE A 51 -1.14 6.47 1.89
CA ILE A 51 -0.99 7.70 1.10
C ILE A 51 -2.04 7.76 0.00
N ASN A 52 -2.26 8.96 -0.54
CA ASN A 52 -3.21 9.22 -1.61
C ASN A 52 -2.92 8.40 -2.89
N ASP A 53 -1.66 8.06 -3.17
CA ASP A 53 -1.32 7.26 -4.35
C ASP A 53 -1.88 5.82 -4.27
N VAL A 54 -1.91 5.23 -3.07
CA VAL A 54 -2.37 3.83 -2.86
C VAL A 54 -3.81 3.74 -2.40
N ALA A 55 -4.35 4.80 -1.77
CA ALA A 55 -5.66 4.80 -1.13
C ALA A 55 -6.27 6.21 -1.14
N PRO A 56 -6.64 6.77 -2.30
CA PRO A 56 -7.24 8.10 -2.38
C PRO A 56 -8.61 8.16 -1.67
N LEU A 57 -9.04 9.35 -1.27
CA LEU A 57 -10.39 9.58 -0.69
C LEU A 57 -11.53 9.05 -1.58
N HIS A 58 -11.35 9.16 -2.90
CA HIS A 58 -12.32 8.78 -3.92
C HIS A 58 -11.58 8.19 -5.13
N SER A 59 -12.24 7.29 -5.85
CA SER A 59 -11.81 6.95 -7.20
C SER A 59 -12.01 8.17 -8.10
N THR A 60 -10.98 8.55 -8.83
CA THR A 60 -11.01 9.65 -9.80
C THR A 60 -10.46 9.19 -11.14
N SER A 61 -10.55 10.02 -12.18
CA SER A 61 -9.94 9.73 -13.47
C SER A 61 -8.41 9.63 -13.42
N SER A 62 -7.77 10.17 -12.38
CA SER A 62 -6.32 10.15 -12.18
C SER A 62 -5.84 9.11 -11.16
N ASN A 63 -6.75 8.46 -10.43
CA ASN A 63 -6.44 7.34 -9.55
C ASN A 63 -7.70 6.48 -9.34
N HIS A 64 -7.72 5.29 -9.96
CA HIS A 64 -8.86 4.36 -9.92
C HIS A 64 -8.86 3.39 -8.72
N LEU A 65 -7.88 3.45 -7.83
CA LEU A 65 -7.80 2.55 -6.67
C LEU A 65 -8.93 2.80 -5.66
N GLY A 66 -9.31 4.06 -5.46
CA GLY A 66 -10.27 4.45 -4.41
C GLY A 66 -9.78 4.13 -2.98
N PRO A 67 -10.67 4.25 -1.97
CA PRO A 67 -10.32 3.90 -0.59
C PRO A 67 -9.87 2.43 -0.47
N LEU A 68 -8.78 2.20 0.24
CA LEU A 68 -8.23 0.88 0.52
C LEU A 68 -9.24 0.04 1.31
N ASP A 69 -9.54 -1.15 0.80
CA ASP A 69 -10.35 -2.15 1.48
C ASP A 69 -9.51 -2.89 2.52
N LEU A 70 -9.94 -2.84 3.79
CA LEU A 70 -9.24 -3.46 4.90
C LEU A 70 -9.61 -4.93 5.09
N GLY A 71 -10.67 -5.44 4.43
CA GLY A 71 -11.12 -6.82 4.60
C GLY A 71 -11.29 -7.21 6.06
N ASP A 72 -10.63 -8.29 6.48
CA ASP A 72 -10.65 -8.78 7.87
C ASP A 72 -9.79 -7.94 8.83
N LEU A 73 -8.93 -7.06 8.31
CA LEU A 73 -8.07 -6.16 9.09
C LEU A 73 -8.74 -4.83 9.43
N TYR A 74 -10.08 -4.74 9.30
CA TYR A 74 -10.89 -3.57 9.60
C TYR A 74 -10.55 -2.95 10.97
N TYR A 75 -10.76 -1.65 11.13
CA TYR A 75 -10.48 -0.96 12.38
C TYR A 75 -11.74 -0.80 13.22
N VAL A 76 -11.58 -0.81 14.54
CA VAL A 76 -12.65 -0.59 15.49
C VAL A 76 -12.32 0.64 16.33
N VAL A 77 -13.30 1.53 16.46
CA VAL A 77 -13.28 2.62 17.44
C VAL A 77 -14.32 2.28 18.50
N PRO A 78 -13.92 1.79 19.70
CA PRO A 78 -14.86 1.39 20.74
C PRO A 78 -15.63 2.59 21.34
N PRO A 79 -16.70 2.32 22.10
CA PRO A 79 -17.38 3.35 22.88
C PRO A 79 -16.44 4.00 23.90
N ASP A 80 -16.70 5.26 24.24
CA ASP A 80 -15.93 6.05 25.20
C ASP A 80 -14.43 6.25 24.88
N LYS A 81 -14.01 5.91 23.65
CA LYS A 81 -12.63 6.12 23.18
C LYS A 81 -12.50 7.35 22.28
N THR A 82 -11.29 7.91 22.26
CA THR A 82 -10.92 8.97 21.33
C THR A 82 -10.23 8.42 20.10
N PHE A 83 -10.26 9.18 19.01
CA PHE A 83 -9.39 8.95 17.86
C PHE A 83 -9.02 10.25 17.17
N THR A 84 -7.86 10.26 16.53
CA THR A 84 -7.31 11.37 15.73
C THR A 84 -6.87 10.88 14.36
N VAL A 85 -6.78 11.80 13.39
CA VAL A 85 -6.04 11.56 12.14
C VAL A 85 -4.63 12.09 12.34
N GLU A 86 -3.65 11.22 12.18
CA GLU A 86 -2.23 11.56 12.17
C GLU A 86 -1.74 11.64 10.72
N GLY A 87 -1.00 12.69 10.38
CA GLY A 87 -0.55 12.97 9.02
C GLY A 87 -0.14 14.43 8.82
N PRO A 88 0.09 14.88 7.57
CA PRO A 88 0.40 16.28 7.29
C PRO A 88 -0.74 17.21 7.75
N SER A 89 -0.41 18.49 7.97
CA SER A 89 -1.38 19.47 8.45
C SER A 89 -2.62 19.54 7.55
N GLY A 90 -3.80 19.39 8.13
CA GLY A 90 -5.07 19.40 7.40
C GLY A 90 -5.36 18.15 6.56
N ALA A 91 -4.55 17.08 6.68
CA ALA A 91 -4.81 15.81 6.04
C ALA A 91 -6.19 15.27 6.42
N LYS A 92 -6.85 14.66 5.46
CA LYS A 92 -8.17 14.06 5.63
C LYS A 92 -8.06 12.55 5.58
N MET A 93 -8.89 11.89 6.37
CA MET A 93 -9.11 10.46 6.27
C MET A 93 -10.60 10.18 6.11
N ARG A 94 -10.97 9.57 4.98
CA ARG A 94 -12.31 9.05 4.74
C ARG A 94 -12.40 7.64 5.30
N CYS A 95 -13.34 7.41 6.21
CA CYS A 95 -13.60 6.11 6.81
C CYS A 95 -14.98 5.62 6.36
N ILE A 96 -15.01 4.42 5.77
CA ILE A 96 -16.23 3.78 5.26
C ILE A 96 -16.43 2.46 5.99
N GLY A 97 -17.66 2.17 6.40
CA GLY A 97 -17.99 0.94 7.11
C GLY A 97 -19.34 1.01 7.80
N GLN A 98 -19.37 0.68 9.09
CA GLN A 98 -20.60 0.60 9.89
C GLN A 98 -20.45 1.35 11.22
N ILE A 99 -21.56 1.93 11.69
CA ILE A 99 -21.72 2.46 13.04
C ILE A 99 -22.59 1.46 13.79
N GLY A 100 -22.04 0.85 14.83
CA GLY A 100 -22.82 0.01 15.74
C GLY A 100 -23.41 0.87 16.87
N LYS A 101 -24.67 0.62 17.19
CA LYS A 101 -25.38 1.24 18.31
C LYS A 101 -25.76 0.15 19.32
N LEU A 102 -25.29 0.32 20.54
CA LEU A 102 -25.49 -0.59 21.66
C LEU A 102 -26.77 -0.23 22.40
N ALA A 103 -27.55 -1.23 22.78
CA ALA A 103 -28.62 -1.03 23.76
C ALA A 103 -28.03 -0.77 25.16
N PRO A 104 -28.79 -0.18 26.10
CA PRO A 104 -28.34 -0.03 27.48
C PRO A 104 -27.88 -1.37 28.08
N GLY A 105 -26.63 -1.41 28.56
CA GLY A 105 -26.02 -2.62 29.14
C GLY A 105 -25.48 -3.63 28.11
N GLU A 106 -25.58 -3.36 26.80
CA GLU A 106 -24.96 -4.19 25.77
C GLU A 106 -23.47 -3.84 25.64
N ALA A 107 -22.62 -4.86 25.64
CA ALA A 107 -21.18 -4.69 25.44
C ALA A 107 -20.82 -4.70 23.95
N LEU A 108 -19.65 -4.16 23.61
CA LEU A 108 -19.07 -4.30 22.28
C LEU A 108 -18.96 -5.80 21.92
N PRO A 109 -19.43 -6.23 20.73
CA PRO A 109 -19.29 -7.61 20.29
C PRO A 109 -17.85 -8.12 20.38
N ALA A 110 -17.67 -9.35 20.86
CA ALA A 110 -16.35 -9.92 21.18
C ALA A 110 -15.37 -9.90 20.00
N ASN A 111 -15.85 -10.18 18.79
CA ASN A 111 -15.04 -10.11 17.57
C ASN A 111 -14.45 -8.71 17.33
N HIS A 112 -15.21 -7.65 17.62
CA HIS A 112 -14.74 -6.28 17.47
C HIS A 112 -13.80 -5.86 18.61
N ALA A 113 -14.01 -6.36 19.82
CA ALA A 113 -13.10 -6.16 20.95
C ALA A 113 -11.73 -6.83 20.70
N SER A 114 -11.72 -8.06 20.19
CA SER A 114 -10.49 -8.74 19.76
C SER A 114 -9.80 -7.95 18.65
N ARG A 115 -10.54 -7.52 17.63
CA ARG A 115 -9.96 -6.73 16.53
C ARG A 115 -9.33 -5.43 17.00
N PHE A 116 -9.98 -4.69 17.90
CA PHE A 116 -9.42 -3.48 18.51
C PHE A 116 -8.08 -3.75 19.21
N THR A 117 -7.96 -4.89 19.88
CA THR A 117 -6.72 -5.28 20.57
C THR A 117 -5.57 -5.57 19.59
N ASP A 118 -5.89 -6.02 18.37
CA ASP A 118 -4.90 -6.43 17.37
C ASP A 118 -4.60 -5.36 16.32
N GLN A 119 -5.43 -4.32 16.18
CA GLN A 119 -5.30 -3.36 15.08
C GLN A 119 -4.02 -2.52 15.07
N GLY A 120 -3.32 -2.42 16.21
CA GLY A 120 -2.01 -1.78 16.30
C GLY A 120 -0.82 -2.70 16.02
N LYS A 121 -1.06 -3.99 15.82
CA LYS A 121 -0.02 -5.01 15.57
C LYS A 121 -0.25 -5.79 14.29
N HIS A 122 -1.47 -5.71 13.74
CA HIS A 122 -1.89 -6.42 12.54
C HIS A 122 -2.72 -5.49 11.67
N TYR A 123 -2.16 -5.00 10.57
CA TYR A 123 -2.78 -4.00 9.69
C TYR A 123 -2.14 -3.98 8.30
N TYR A 124 -2.79 -3.33 7.32
CA TYR A 124 -2.15 -3.02 6.05
C TYR A 124 -1.20 -1.82 6.18
N LYS A 125 0.00 -1.97 5.64
CA LYS A 125 1.04 -0.93 5.58
C LYS A 125 1.40 -0.69 4.10
N TYR A 126 1.80 0.53 3.78
CA TYR A 126 2.48 0.82 2.51
C TYR A 126 3.95 1.13 2.75
N ASP A 127 4.78 0.82 1.76
CA ASP A 127 6.10 1.41 1.60
C ASP A 127 6.25 1.96 0.17
N THR A 128 7.05 3.02 0.03
CA THR A 128 7.42 3.61 -1.27
C THR A 128 8.93 3.75 -1.32
N ALA A 129 9.53 3.36 -2.44
CA ALA A 129 10.97 3.51 -2.67
C ALA A 129 11.26 3.93 -4.11
N THR A 130 12.34 4.69 -4.27
CA THR A 130 12.80 5.20 -5.55
C THR A 130 14.30 4.97 -5.68
N ALA A 131 14.75 4.55 -6.85
CA ALA A 131 16.17 4.44 -7.17
C ALA A 131 16.49 5.07 -8.53
N THR A 132 17.68 5.64 -8.64
CA THR A 132 18.23 6.12 -9.92
C THR A 132 18.77 4.95 -10.72
N LEU A 133 18.26 4.76 -11.94
CA LEU A 133 18.72 3.74 -12.88
C LEU A 133 19.85 4.23 -13.77
N ALA A 134 19.81 5.52 -14.14
CA ALA A 134 20.85 6.19 -14.92
C ALA A 134 20.82 7.70 -14.64
N SER A 135 22.00 8.32 -14.57
CA SER A 135 22.11 9.77 -14.44
C SER A 135 21.65 10.49 -15.71
N ALA A 136 21.33 11.77 -15.61
CA ALA A 136 20.96 12.61 -16.75
C ALA A 136 21.98 12.50 -17.90
N GLY A 137 21.49 12.25 -19.12
CA GLY A 137 22.30 12.01 -20.33
C GLY A 137 23.05 10.67 -20.37
N GLY A 138 22.93 9.85 -19.32
CA GLY A 138 23.45 8.49 -19.26
C GLY A 138 22.50 7.47 -19.89
N SER A 139 22.78 6.19 -19.64
CA SER A 139 21.96 5.09 -20.16
C SER A 139 21.93 3.92 -19.18
N TRP A 140 20.77 3.29 -19.07
CA TRP A 140 20.57 2.05 -18.32
C TRP A 140 20.77 0.85 -19.25
N ALA A 141 21.83 0.08 -19.02
CA ALA A 141 22.27 -0.98 -19.94
C ALA A 141 21.22 -2.09 -20.10
N ALA A 142 21.27 -2.81 -21.22
CA ALA A 142 20.47 -4.01 -21.44
C ALA A 142 20.75 -5.05 -20.35
N ASP A 143 19.71 -5.76 -19.90
CA ASP A 143 19.76 -6.78 -18.85
C ASP A 143 20.25 -6.29 -17.48
N ALA A 144 20.49 -4.99 -17.31
CA ALA A 144 20.88 -4.43 -16.03
C ALA A 144 19.73 -4.54 -15.03
N GLU A 145 20.04 -5.05 -13.85
CA GLU A 145 19.12 -5.09 -12.72
C GLU A 145 19.50 -4.01 -11.71
N THR A 146 18.50 -3.30 -11.19
CA THR A 146 18.70 -2.30 -10.14
C THR A 146 17.69 -2.54 -9.04
N GLU A 147 18.19 -2.73 -7.82
CA GLU A 147 17.34 -2.85 -6.64
C GLU A 147 16.69 -1.50 -6.33
N VAL A 148 15.36 -1.51 -6.23
CA VAL A 148 14.57 -0.30 -5.95
C VAL A 148 13.95 -0.36 -4.57
N TYR A 149 13.55 -1.55 -4.12
CA TYR A 149 12.91 -1.76 -2.83
C TYR A 149 13.49 -2.98 -2.12
N SER A 150 13.63 -2.86 -0.80
CA SER A 150 14.08 -3.92 0.09
C SER A 150 13.31 -3.85 1.41
N LEU A 151 12.81 -4.99 1.87
CA LEU A 151 12.04 -5.16 3.10
C LEU A 151 12.61 -6.32 3.90
N THR A 152 13.07 -6.03 5.11
CA THR A 152 13.50 -7.03 6.08
C THR A 152 12.72 -6.81 7.38
N PRO A 153 11.61 -7.56 7.61
CA PRO A 153 10.91 -7.53 8.89
C PRO A 153 11.85 -7.99 10.01
N LYS A 154 11.69 -7.45 11.22
CA LYS A 154 12.46 -7.91 12.38
C LYS A 154 12.04 -9.33 12.79
N THR A 155 12.84 -9.99 13.63
CA THR A 155 12.56 -11.33 14.18
C THR A 155 11.12 -11.56 14.68
N VAL A 156 10.48 -10.55 15.31
CA VAL A 156 9.11 -10.63 15.84
C VAL A 156 8.04 -10.07 14.89
N GLU A 157 8.42 -9.73 13.67
CA GLU A 157 7.57 -9.15 12.64
C GLU A 157 7.45 -10.12 11.46
N LYS A 158 6.34 -10.01 10.73
CA LYS A 158 6.08 -10.72 9.48
C LYS A 158 5.42 -9.74 8.53
N ALA A 159 5.81 -9.79 7.26
CA ALA A 159 5.10 -9.12 6.19
C ALA A 159 4.48 -10.15 5.25
N ILE A 160 3.26 -9.91 4.80
CA ILE A 160 2.58 -10.71 3.78
C ILE A 160 2.27 -9.77 2.63
N ILE A 161 3.01 -9.92 1.53
CA ILE A 161 2.79 -9.16 0.31
C ILE A 161 1.58 -9.78 -0.40
N ASN A 162 0.39 -9.25 -0.12
CA ASN A 162 -0.90 -9.77 -0.58
C ASN A 162 -1.83 -8.68 -1.11
N ASN A 163 -1.29 -7.54 -1.51
CA ASN A 163 -2.11 -6.42 -1.97
C ASN A 163 -1.50 -5.78 -3.22
N ILE A 164 -1.84 -4.53 -3.49
CA ILE A 164 -1.44 -3.84 -4.71
C ILE A 164 0.06 -3.55 -4.75
N MET A 165 0.63 -3.62 -5.95
CA MET A 165 1.96 -3.11 -6.27
C MET A 165 1.83 -2.13 -7.44
N LEU A 166 2.39 -0.94 -7.25
CA LEU A 166 2.40 0.14 -8.23
C LEU A 166 3.86 0.43 -8.59
N ALA A 167 4.11 0.71 -9.85
CA ALA A 167 5.43 1.02 -10.36
C ALA A 167 5.38 2.11 -11.45
N LYS A 168 6.42 2.94 -11.49
CA LYS A 168 6.63 3.88 -12.60
C LYS A 168 8.11 4.03 -12.91
N LEU A 169 8.36 4.39 -14.16
CA LEU A 169 9.65 4.86 -14.65
C LEU A 169 9.50 6.32 -15.08
N GLU A 170 10.41 7.17 -14.64
CA GLU A 170 10.44 8.58 -14.99
C GLU A 170 11.76 8.93 -15.71
N ASN A 171 11.69 9.93 -16.58
CA ASN A 171 12.85 10.54 -17.26
C ASN A 171 13.66 9.61 -18.17
N ALA A 172 13.04 8.57 -18.74
CA ALA A 172 13.59 7.94 -19.94
C ALA A 172 13.53 8.92 -21.13
N ALA A 173 14.54 8.94 -21.99
CA ALA A 173 14.61 9.85 -23.13
C ALA A 173 13.48 9.60 -24.15
N SER A 174 13.04 8.35 -24.24
CA SER A 174 11.82 7.93 -24.94
C SER A 174 11.00 7.04 -24.02
N THR A 175 9.68 7.10 -24.12
CA THR A 175 8.78 6.17 -23.44
C THR A 175 9.14 4.73 -23.82
N PRO A 176 9.47 3.85 -22.86
CA PRO A 176 9.70 2.44 -23.15
C PRO A 176 8.46 1.78 -23.77
N SER A 177 8.68 0.72 -24.52
CA SER A 177 7.58 -0.11 -25.04
C SER A 177 7.13 -1.13 -24.00
N GLU A 178 5.95 -1.72 -24.21
CA GLU A 178 5.54 -2.91 -23.46
C GLU A 178 6.59 -4.01 -23.57
N GLY A 179 6.97 -4.58 -22.43
CA GLY A 179 8.00 -5.59 -22.32
C GLY A 179 9.43 -5.06 -22.36
N ASP A 180 9.68 -3.74 -22.35
CA ASP A 180 11.05 -3.20 -22.28
C ASP A 180 11.58 -3.11 -20.85
N VAL A 181 10.68 -2.96 -19.87
CA VAL A 181 11.02 -2.79 -18.45
C VAL A 181 10.15 -3.72 -17.63
N ALA A 182 10.79 -4.47 -16.74
CA ALA A 182 10.08 -5.40 -15.86
C ALA A 182 10.57 -5.31 -14.41
N ILE A 183 9.76 -5.84 -13.50
CA ILE A 183 9.98 -5.85 -12.06
C ILE A 183 10.14 -7.29 -11.62
N ARG A 184 11.23 -7.58 -10.92
CA ARG A 184 11.60 -8.91 -10.46
C ARG A 184 11.52 -8.99 -8.93
N PRO A 185 10.58 -9.77 -8.38
CA PRO A 185 10.55 -10.09 -6.95
C PRO A 185 11.57 -11.17 -6.59
N PHE A 186 12.25 -10.96 -5.45
CA PHE A 186 13.17 -11.92 -4.85
C PHE A 186 12.85 -12.10 -3.37
N LEU A 187 13.02 -13.32 -2.87
CA LEU A 187 13.01 -13.63 -1.44
C LEU A 187 14.32 -14.35 -1.09
N GLU A 188 15.10 -13.79 -0.16
CA GLU A 188 16.44 -14.32 0.17
C GLU A 188 17.34 -14.47 -1.07
N GLY A 189 17.24 -13.53 -2.01
CA GLY A 189 17.96 -13.56 -3.28
C GLY A 189 17.46 -14.60 -4.29
N THR A 190 16.46 -15.41 -3.94
CA THR A 190 15.82 -16.36 -4.86
C THR A 190 14.74 -15.64 -5.68
N PRO A 191 14.82 -15.64 -7.03
CA PRO A 191 13.80 -15.01 -7.86
C PRO A 191 12.47 -15.75 -7.77
N LEU A 192 11.37 -15.00 -7.73
CA LEU A 192 10.01 -15.54 -7.66
C LEU A 192 9.25 -15.46 -9.00
N ASP A 193 9.90 -14.98 -10.06
CA ASP A 193 9.30 -14.69 -11.37
C ASP A 193 9.69 -15.67 -12.49
N ILE A 194 10.73 -16.48 -12.32
CA ILE A 194 11.28 -17.32 -13.40
C ILE A 194 11.27 -18.80 -13.02
N LEU A 195 10.60 -19.61 -13.84
CA LEU A 195 10.70 -21.07 -13.82
C LEU A 195 11.73 -21.59 -14.85
N THR A 196 11.91 -20.90 -15.99
CA THR A 196 12.93 -21.15 -17.02
C THR A 196 13.15 -19.88 -17.89
N SER A 197 14.25 -19.77 -18.63
CA SER A 197 14.58 -18.61 -19.48
C SER A 197 13.98 -18.63 -20.89
N GLU A 198 13.28 -19.70 -21.28
CA GLU A 198 12.88 -19.96 -22.67
C GLU A 198 11.51 -19.39 -23.10
N PRO A 199 10.43 -19.41 -22.29
CA PRO A 199 9.13 -19.00 -22.82
C PRO A 199 8.86 -17.47 -22.78
N GLY A 200 9.72 -16.65 -22.16
CA GLY A 200 9.44 -15.21 -22.04
C GLY A 200 10.52 -14.35 -21.40
N LYS A 201 10.27 -13.03 -21.39
CA LYS A 201 11.11 -12.03 -20.72
C LYS A 201 10.99 -12.16 -19.20
N LYS A 202 12.03 -11.73 -18.48
CA LYS A 202 12.09 -11.80 -17.02
C LYS A 202 11.13 -10.79 -16.38
N GLY A 203 10.55 -11.14 -15.23
CA GLY A 203 9.79 -10.23 -14.39
C GLY A 203 8.36 -9.95 -14.82
N ILE A 204 7.69 -9.17 -13.99
CA ILE A 204 6.35 -8.60 -14.24
C ILE A 204 6.53 -7.32 -15.04
N ASP A 205 5.80 -7.17 -16.14
CA ASP A 205 5.90 -5.98 -16.99
C ASP A 205 5.53 -4.69 -16.24
N LEU A 206 6.29 -3.60 -16.48
CA LEU A 206 6.08 -2.30 -15.82
C LEU A 206 4.66 -1.76 -16.03
N TYR A 207 4.13 -1.85 -17.25
CA TYR A 207 2.80 -1.32 -17.57
C TYR A 207 1.69 -2.16 -16.95
N SER A 208 1.95 -3.42 -16.60
CA SER A 208 1.03 -4.22 -15.80
C SER A 208 0.88 -3.71 -14.37
N CYS A 209 1.77 -2.84 -13.88
CA CYS A 209 1.78 -2.31 -12.51
C CYS A 209 1.63 -0.77 -12.47
N PRO A 210 0.54 -0.18 -12.97
CA PRO A 210 0.44 1.27 -13.15
C PRO A 210 0.49 2.06 -11.82
N TYR A 211 1.19 3.20 -11.81
CA TYR A 211 1.32 4.08 -10.64
C TYR A 211 0.79 5.51 -10.92
N PRO A 212 -0.33 5.90 -10.29
CA PRO A 212 -1.47 5.03 -9.99
C PRO A 212 -2.19 4.61 -11.29
N PRO A 213 -3.09 3.62 -11.24
CA PRO A 213 -3.99 3.34 -12.36
C PRO A 213 -4.89 4.55 -12.67
N ALA A 214 -4.97 4.99 -13.93
CA ALA A 214 -5.71 6.19 -14.34
C ALA A 214 -6.46 5.96 -15.66
N SER A 215 -7.40 6.83 -16.03
CA SER A 215 -8.17 6.69 -17.28
C SER A 215 -7.35 6.82 -18.56
N THR A 216 -6.16 7.41 -18.46
CA THR A 216 -5.22 7.62 -19.57
C THR A 216 -4.05 6.64 -19.55
N THR A 217 -4.03 5.73 -18.60
CA THR A 217 -3.03 4.67 -18.43
C THR A 217 -3.75 3.35 -18.15
N GLU A 218 -3.00 2.27 -17.89
CA GLU A 218 -3.62 1.00 -17.48
C GLU A 218 -4.51 1.20 -16.24
N ILE A 219 -5.76 0.73 -16.32
CA ILE A 219 -6.81 1.02 -15.33
C ILE A 219 -6.83 -0.04 -14.21
N THR A 220 -6.32 -1.24 -14.49
CA THR A 220 -6.36 -2.37 -13.55
C THR A 220 -5.08 -2.42 -12.72
N PRO A 221 -5.15 -2.40 -11.39
CA PRO A 221 -3.96 -2.51 -10.55
C PRO A 221 -3.42 -3.95 -10.54
N PHE A 222 -2.10 -4.07 -10.51
CA PHE A 222 -1.44 -5.35 -10.21
C PHE A 222 -1.60 -5.71 -8.73
N THR A 223 -1.80 -7.00 -8.43
CA THR A 223 -1.95 -7.45 -7.04
C THR A 223 -1.34 -8.83 -6.81
N PHE A 224 -0.78 -9.02 -5.61
CA PHE A 224 -0.35 -10.32 -5.10
C PHE A 224 -1.45 -11.07 -4.32
N LYS A 225 -2.71 -10.64 -4.38
CA LYS A 225 -3.82 -11.27 -3.64
C LYS A 225 -3.98 -12.76 -3.95
N ASP A 226 -3.84 -13.14 -5.22
CA ASP A 226 -4.05 -14.52 -5.66
C ASP A 226 -2.88 -15.44 -5.29
N GLN A 227 -1.68 -14.87 -5.14
CA GLN A 227 -0.46 -15.57 -4.72
C GLN A 227 0.35 -14.72 -3.74
N PRO A 228 -0.07 -14.69 -2.46
CA PRO A 228 0.63 -13.94 -1.43
C PRO A 228 2.07 -14.41 -1.23
N ILE A 229 2.99 -13.46 -1.03
CA ILE A 229 4.38 -13.76 -0.66
C ILE A 229 4.56 -13.49 0.82
N GLU A 230 4.90 -14.52 1.58
CA GLU A 230 5.21 -14.38 3.00
C GLU A 230 6.70 -14.05 3.20
N VAL A 231 6.97 -12.99 3.97
CA VAL A 231 8.31 -12.56 4.36
C VAL A 231 8.40 -12.70 5.88
N PRO A 232 8.95 -13.83 6.38
CA PRO A 232 9.13 -14.01 7.81
C PRO A 232 10.21 -13.05 8.35
N GLY A 233 10.26 -12.91 9.67
CA GLY A 233 11.28 -12.11 10.35
C GLY A 233 12.70 -12.55 9.98
N ASP A 234 13.57 -11.55 9.86
CA ASP A 234 14.98 -11.69 9.47
C ASP A 234 15.23 -12.14 8.02
N ASN A 235 14.17 -12.34 7.23
CA ASN A 235 14.26 -12.57 5.79
C ASN A 235 14.05 -11.26 5.01
N THR A 236 14.74 -11.14 3.89
CA THR A 236 14.73 -9.99 3.00
C THR A 236 13.99 -10.29 1.71
N PHE A 237 12.95 -9.49 1.46
CA PHE A 237 12.27 -9.41 0.19
C PHE A 237 12.79 -8.19 -0.59
N THR A 238 13.11 -8.37 -1.87
CA THR A 238 13.56 -7.26 -2.73
C THR A 238 12.80 -7.22 -4.05
N LEU A 239 12.64 -6.01 -4.57
CA LEU A 239 12.12 -5.75 -5.90
C LEU A 239 13.19 -5.04 -6.71
N LYS A 240 13.51 -5.62 -7.87
CA LYS A 240 14.49 -5.05 -8.81
C LYS A 240 13.82 -4.69 -10.11
N PHE A 241 14.17 -3.54 -10.66
CA PHE A 241 13.86 -3.22 -12.04
C PHE A 241 14.88 -3.88 -12.95
N VAL A 242 14.45 -4.36 -14.11
CA VAL A 242 15.32 -4.95 -15.14
C VAL A 242 14.99 -4.38 -16.52
N ASN A 243 16.03 -4.03 -17.27
CA ASN A 243 15.91 -3.63 -18.67
C ASN A 243 15.86 -4.88 -19.54
N THR A 244 14.70 -5.18 -20.11
CA THR A 244 14.47 -6.37 -20.96
C THR A 244 14.23 -6.00 -22.43
N SER A 245 14.52 -4.75 -22.81
CA SER A 245 14.40 -4.27 -24.20
C SER A 245 15.41 -4.90 -25.17
N GLY A 246 16.47 -5.51 -24.65
CA GLY A 246 17.59 -6.01 -25.45
C GLY A 246 18.58 -4.92 -25.91
N SER A 247 18.39 -3.67 -25.47
CA SER A 247 19.31 -2.55 -25.74
C SER A 247 19.39 -1.60 -24.53
N ALA A 248 20.31 -0.63 -24.55
CA ALA A 248 20.39 0.35 -23.48
C ALA A 248 19.25 1.38 -23.59
N ILE A 249 18.58 1.69 -22.49
CA ILE A 249 17.56 2.75 -22.42
C ILE A 249 18.25 4.04 -22.02
N ALA A 250 18.19 5.07 -22.86
CA ALA A 250 18.79 6.37 -22.57
C ALA A 250 17.96 7.15 -21.54
N ALA A 251 18.64 7.85 -20.62
CA ALA A 251 18.03 8.82 -19.73
C ALA A 251 17.87 10.17 -20.45
N SER A 252 16.89 10.96 -20.01
CA SER A 252 16.76 12.37 -20.40
C SER A 252 18.04 13.14 -20.09
N THR A 253 18.39 14.13 -20.91
CA THR A 253 19.54 15.00 -20.63
C THR A 253 19.27 16.01 -19.51
N ALA A 254 18.01 16.20 -19.11
CA ALA A 254 17.61 17.19 -18.12
C ALA A 254 17.46 16.64 -16.70
N SER A 255 17.29 15.32 -16.53
CA SER A 255 17.00 14.71 -15.23
C SER A 255 17.39 13.24 -15.21
N ASP A 256 17.73 12.74 -14.03
CA ASP A 256 18.06 11.32 -13.80
C ASP A 256 16.85 10.42 -14.07
N MET A 257 17.10 9.28 -14.71
CA MET A 257 16.10 8.23 -14.88
C MET A 257 15.88 7.52 -13.55
N THR A 258 14.64 7.53 -13.07
CA THR A 258 14.28 6.95 -11.77
C THR A 258 13.17 5.93 -11.90
N ALA A 259 13.28 4.85 -11.15
CA ALA A 259 12.20 3.89 -10.94
C ALA A 259 11.63 4.06 -9.53
N THR A 260 10.30 4.05 -9.43
CA THR A 260 9.59 4.12 -8.15
C THR A 260 8.66 2.92 -8.01
N ILE A 261 8.62 2.34 -6.81
CA ILE A 261 7.65 1.32 -6.40
C ILE A 261 6.87 1.84 -5.20
N ALA A 262 5.55 1.63 -5.20
CA ALA A 262 4.76 1.60 -3.97
C ALA A 262 4.11 0.22 -3.83
N ILE A 263 4.18 -0.34 -2.63
CA ILE A 263 3.59 -1.64 -2.33
C ILE A 263 2.74 -1.55 -1.08
N VAL A 264 1.59 -2.19 -1.10
CA VAL A 264 0.74 -2.38 0.07
C VAL A 264 0.84 -3.84 0.51
N PHE A 265 1.06 -4.06 1.79
CA PHE A 265 1.21 -5.40 2.35
C PHE A 265 0.63 -5.47 3.76
N GLU A 266 0.30 -6.67 4.18
CA GLU A 266 -0.14 -6.95 5.53
C GLU A 266 1.06 -7.07 6.46
N PHE A 267 1.06 -6.27 7.52
CA PHE A 267 2.09 -6.26 8.55
C PHE A 267 1.55 -6.93 9.81
N ILE A 268 2.32 -7.84 10.38
CA ILE A 268 2.00 -8.57 11.60
C ILE A 268 3.19 -8.44 12.56
N LYS A 269 2.92 -8.07 13.80
CA LYS A 269 3.88 -8.09 14.90
C LYS A 269 3.41 -9.08 15.96
N SER A 270 4.20 -10.12 16.17
CA SER A 270 4.02 -11.06 17.28
C SER A 270 4.27 -10.29 18.58
N SER A 271 3.27 -10.30 19.47
CA SER A 271 3.31 -9.65 20.80
C SER A 271 4.45 -10.16 21.66
#